data_AF-A0A2S8FYQ4-F1
#
_entry.id   AF-A0A2S8FYQ4-F1
#
_cell.length_a   1.000
_cell.length_b   1.000
_cell.length_c   1.000
_cell.angle_alpha   90.00
_cell.angle_beta   90.00
_cell.angle_gamma   90.00
#
_symmetry.space_group_name_H-M   'P 1'
#
loop_
_entity.id
_entity.type
_entity.pdbx_description
1 polymer ?
#
loop_
_entity_poly.entity_id
_entity_poly.type
_entity_poly.pdbx_seq_one_letter_code
_entity_poly.pdbx_strand_id
1 'polypeptide(L)'
;MRLAVRKLVFFVKIRSAALRWNFGPRPNDLWLRMTTMLLGIGISLAVFVVFAGVVVGFEGFQSSRQHHLQGINQEHAKQLFRLRREWLETEFMKAAASSGKPRGLRWVDCEFDDDVHFAFDEEIGLLRAFISITVQFEAIQGGDMEDVEAVGVLRAATGFFEYNGVRWIACPRVIFNLSPNQAIQHFHHRSLSID
;
A
#
# COMPACT_ATOMS: atom_id res chain seq x y z
N MET A 1 59.63 -40.45 69.37
CA MET A 1 60.37 -40.39 70.66
C MET A 1 60.51 -38.92 71.05
N ARG A 2 59.97 -38.57 72.22
CA ARG A 2 60.10 -37.36 73.08
C ARG A 2 60.86 -36.14 72.51
N LEU A 3 60.23 -34.98 72.31
CA LEU A 3 59.84 -33.90 73.26
C LEU A 3 60.93 -32.83 73.51
N ALA A 4 60.47 -31.57 73.37
CA ALA A 4 61.00 -30.31 73.91
C ALA A 4 62.26 -29.73 73.21
N VAL A 5 62.40 -28.40 73.06
CA VAL A 5 62.70 -27.48 74.16
C VAL A 5 62.46 -25.99 73.76
N ARG A 6 61.73 -25.28 74.66
CA ARG A 6 61.83 -23.86 75.17
C ARG A 6 61.99 -22.66 74.20
N LYS A 7 61.06 -21.68 74.24
CA LYS A 7 61.04 -20.38 75.01
C LYS A 7 62.20 -19.43 74.61
N LEU A 8 62.03 -18.14 74.27
CA LEU A 8 61.42 -17.04 75.08
C LEU A 8 61.49 -15.68 74.30
N VAL A 9 60.55 -14.73 74.58
CA VAL A 9 60.63 -13.22 74.51
C VAL A 9 60.40 -12.51 73.14
N PHE A 10 59.57 -11.47 72.93
CA PHE A 10 58.46 -10.78 73.64
C PHE A 10 57.90 -9.62 72.75
N PHE A 11 56.59 -9.31 72.88
CA PHE A 11 55.95 -7.95 72.86
C PHE A 11 55.94 -7.11 71.55
N VAL A 12 54.87 -6.45 71.03
CA VAL A 12 53.65 -5.71 71.49
C VAL A 12 52.69 -5.62 70.28
N LYS A 13 51.43 -6.09 70.24
CA LYS A 13 50.15 -5.62 70.84
C LYS A 13 49.45 -4.47 70.07
N ILE A 14 48.30 -4.74 69.39
CA ILE A 14 46.90 -4.17 69.52
C ILE A 14 46.44 -3.68 68.12
N ARG A 15 45.22 -3.81 67.55
CA ARG A 15 43.84 -4.21 67.96
C ARG A 15 42.99 -4.54 66.70
N SER A 16 42.16 -5.58 66.79
CA SER A 16 40.76 -5.74 66.31
C SER A 16 40.21 -5.01 65.06
N ALA A 17 39.62 -5.75 64.10
CA ALA A 17 38.17 -6.00 63.98
C ALA A 17 37.81 -6.68 62.64
N ALA A 18 36.82 -7.56 62.68
CA ALA A 18 36.32 -8.42 61.61
C ALA A 18 35.66 -7.67 60.44
N LEU A 19 35.60 -8.26 59.24
CA LEU A 19 34.38 -8.24 58.42
C LEU A 19 34.32 -9.37 57.37
N ARG A 20 33.08 -9.77 57.12
CA ARG A 20 32.54 -10.95 56.45
C ARG A 20 32.54 -10.74 54.92
N TRP A 21 33.08 -11.67 54.13
CA TRP A 21 32.99 -11.61 52.65
C TRP A 21 31.69 -12.26 52.17
N ASN A 22 30.86 -11.45 51.51
CA ASN A 22 29.57 -11.82 50.92
C ASN A 22 29.79 -12.19 49.43
N PHE A 23 29.22 -13.30 48.97
CA PHE A 23 29.24 -13.71 47.56
C PHE A 23 28.46 -12.70 46.70
N GLY A 24 29.12 -12.10 45.70
CA GLY A 24 28.51 -11.17 44.74
C GLY A 24 27.70 -11.88 43.64
N PRO A 25 26.75 -11.18 42.98
CA PRO A 25 25.90 -11.74 41.92
C PRO A 25 26.68 -11.92 40.60
N ARG A 26 26.28 -12.91 39.79
CA ARG A 26 26.93 -13.30 38.52
C ARG A 26 26.83 -12.21 37.43
N PRO A 27 27.89 -11.98 36.62
CA PRO A 27 27.92 -10.89 35.64
C PRO A 27 27.57 -11.39 34.22
N ASN A 28 26.29 -11.36 33.81
CA ASN A 28 25.96 -11.62 32.40
C ASN A 28 24.60 -11.08 31.88
N ASP A 29 23.63 -10.70 32.71
CA ASP A 29 22.28 -10.38 32.19
C ASP A 29 22.07 -8.91 31.77
N LEU A 30 22.85 -7.98 32.31
CA LEU A 30 22.66 -6.54 32.06
C LEU A 30 23.13 -6.11 30.67
N TRP A 31 24.25 -6.67 30.19
CA TRP A 31 24.78 -6.37 28.87
C TRP A 31 23.91 -6.90 27.74
N LEU A 32 23.35 -8.12 27.86
CA LEU A 32 22.42 -8.68 26.87
C LEU A 32 21.09 -7.91 26.80
N ARG A 33 20.57 -7.44 27.94
CA ARG A 33 19.36 -6.62 27.97
C ARG A 33 19.56 -5.24 27.35
N MET A 34 20.74 -4.63 27.54
CA MET A 34 21.06 -3.35 26.90
C MET A 34 21.24 -3.47 25.38
N THR A 35 21.92 -4.50 24.89
CA THR A 35 22.13 -4.67 23.43
C THR A 35 20.84 -5.02 22.69
N THR A 36 19.97 -5.85 23.28
CA THR A 36 18.65 -6.18 22.70
C THR A 36 17.71 -4.96 22.66
N MET A 37 17.72 -4.11 23.69
CA MET A 37 16.94 -2.87 23.70
C MET A 37 17.44 -1.86 22.65
N LEU A 38 18.75 -1.69 22.50
CA LEU A 38 19.33 -0.76 21.52
C LEU A 38 19.11 -1.22 20.07
N LEU A 39 19.16 -2.53 19.80
CA LEU A 39 18.82 -3.09 18.49
C LEU A 39 17.32 -2.95 18.17
N GLY A 40 16.44 -3.15 19.15
CA GLY A 40 15.00 -2.97 18.97
C GLY A 40 14.61 -1.52 18.61
N ILE A 41 15.24 -0.54 19.25
CA ILE A 41 15.00 0.89 18.98
C ILE A 41 15.49 1.26 17.57
N GLY A 42 16.68 0.78 17.16
CA GLY A 42 17.23 1.04 15.83
C GLY A 42 16.38 0.47 14.69
N ILE A 43 15.88 -0.76 14.84
CA ILE A 43 15.00 -1.41 13.86
C ILE A 43 13.67 -0.66 13.77
N SER A 44 13.09 -0.24 14.89
CA SER A 44 11.83 0.49 14.91
C SER A 44 11.93 1.86 14.24
N LEU A 45 13.07 2.55 14.38
CA LEU A 45 13.31 3.84 13.72
C LEU A 45 13.47 3.69 12.20
N ALA A 46 14.16 2.65 11.75
CA ALA A 46 14.33 2.37 10.32
C ALA A 46 13.00 2.01 9.64
N VAL A 47 12.17 1.18 10.28
CA VAL A 47 10.83 0.85 9.77
C VAL A 47 9.95 2.10 9.71
N PHE A 48 10.03 2.98 10.71
CA PHE A 48 9.28 4.23 10.73
C PHE A 48 9.69 5.18 9.59
N VAL A 49 10.99 5.31 9.31
CA VAL A 49 11.49 6.15 8.21
C VAL A 49 11.07 5.61 6.84
N VAL A 50 11.12 4.29 6.64
CA VAL A 50 10.65 3.66 5.40
C VAL A 50 9.14 3.85 5.26
N PHE A 51 8.37 3.64 6.33
CA PHE A 51 6.93 3.85 6.32
C PHE A 51 6.55 5.30 6.03
N ALA A 52 7.21 6.27 6.69
CA ALA A 52 7.02 7.69 6.43
C ALA A 52 7.39 8.07 4.99
N GLY A 53 8.48 7.52 4.45
CA GLY A 53 8.86 7.74 3.05
C GLY A 53 7.85 7.18 2.05
N VAL A 54 7.26 6.01 2.33
CA VAL A 54 6.18 5.42 1.52
C VAL A 54 4.91 6.26 1.61
N VAL A 55 4.53 6.71 2.80
CA VAL A 55 3.34 7.58 3.00
C VAL A 55 3.53 8.91 2.30
N VAL A 56 4.67 9.60 2.50
CA VAL A 56 4.97 10.88 1.83
C VAL A 56 5.08 10.70 0.30
N GLY A 57 5.67 9.61 -0.18
CA GLY A 57 5.70 9.28 -1.60
C GLY A 57 4.30 9.02 -2.19
N PHE A 58 3.43 8.37 -1.42
CA PHE A 58 2.06 8.07 -1.80
C PHE A 58 1.16 9.32 -1.76
N GLU A 59 1.30 10.16 -0.74
CA GLU A 59 0.61 11.44 -0.59
C GLU A 59 1.11 12.47 -1.62
N GLY A 60 2.42 12.51 -1.92
CA GLY A 60 2.98 13.35 -2.97
C GLY A 60 2.49 12.95 -4.38
N PHE A 61 2.36 11.65 -4.63
CA PHE A 61 1.75 11.13 -5.86
C PHE A 61 0.27 11.48 -5.99
N GLN A 62 -0.46 11.58 -4.87
CA GLN A 62 -1.86 12.01 -4.84
C GLN A 62 -2.01 13.53 -4.90
N SER A 63 -1.16 14.31 -4.23
CA SER A 63 -1.26 15.76 -4.11
C SER A 63 -0.89 16.51 -5.39
N SER A 64 0.07 16.01 -6.19
CA SER A 64 0.29 16.54 -7.55
C SER A 64 -0.93 16.40 -8.47
N ARG A 65 -1.95 15.61 -8.11
CA ARG A 65 -3.20 15.51 -8.88
C ARG A 65 -4.18 16.66 -8.57
N GLN A 66 -4.13 17.25 -7.38
CA GLN A 66 -5.18 18.15 -6.88
C GLN A 66 -5.12 19.60 -7.43
N HIS A 67 -3.95 20.07 -7.89
CA HIS A 67 -3.78 21.49 -8.25
C HIS A 67 -4.13 21.85 -9.72
N HIS A 68 -4.56 20.89 -10.56
CA HIS A 68 -4.68 21.09 -12.01
C HIS A 68 -6.06 21.58 -12.49
N LEU A 69 -6.91 22.10 -11.60
CA LEU A 69 -8.33 22.34 -11.88
C LEU A 69 -8.65 23.56 -12.75
N GLN A 70 -7.91 24.67 -12.61
CA GLN A 70 -8.39 25.97 -13.09
C GLN A 70 -8.09 26.27 -14.57
N GLY A 71 -7.46 25.34 -15.31
CA GLY A 71 -7.04 25.57 -16.69
C GLY A 71 -7.31 24.43 -17.68
N ILE A 72 -8.07 23.39 -17.30
CA ILE A 72 -8.35 22.28 -18.21
C ILE A 72 -9.33 22.75 -19.28
N ASN A 73 -8.86 22.87 -20.51
CA ASN A 73 -9.71 23.00 -21.68
C ASN A 73 -10.45 21.66 -21.90
N GLN A 74 -11.70 21.60 -21.45
CA GLN A 74 -12.53 20.39 -21.46
C GLN A 74 -12.75 19.83 -22.86
N GLU A 75 -13.00 20.70 -23.82
CA GLU A 75 -13.23 20.30 -25.21
C GLU A 75 -11.98 19.70 -25.83
N HIS A 76 -10.82 20.30 -25.58
CA HIS A 76 -9.55 19.72 -26.02
C HIS A 76 -9.29 18.36 -25.34
N ALA A 77 -9.57 18.24 -24.04
CA ALA A 77 -9.41 16.96 -23.34
C ALA A 77 -10.35 15.88 -23.89
N LYS A 78 -11.62 16.19 -24.17
CA LYS A 78 -12.59 15.28 -24.82
C LYS A 78 -12.11 14.85 -26.20
N GLN A 79 -11.58 15.78 -27.01
CA GLN A 79 -10.99 15.46 -28.32
C GLN A 79 -9.78 14.52 -28.21
N LEU A 80 -8.86 14.81 -27.27
CA LEU A 80 -7.72 13.94 -27.00
C LEU A 80 -8.13 12.54 -26.57
N PHE A 81 -9.23 12.40 -25.82
CA PHE A 81 -9.79 11.10 -25.47
C PHE A 81 -10.20 10.33 -26.72
N ARG A 82 -11.06 10.95 -27.56
CA ARG A 82 -11.56 10.34 -28.80
C ARG A 82 -10.42 9.90 -29.72
N LEU A 83 -9.38 10.72 -29.86
CA LEU A 83 -8.21 10.41 -30.69
C LEU A 83 -7.37 9.23 -30.19
N ARG A 84 -7.42 8.93 -28.89
CA ARG A 84 -6.58 7.88 -28.25
C ARG A 84 -7.40 6.74 -27.67
N ARG A 85 -8.70 6.68 -27.96
CA ARG A 85 -9.65 5.77 -27.34
C ARG A 85 -9.19 4.30 -27.39
N GLU A 86 -8.96 3.78 -28.58
CA GLU A 86 -8.54 2.37 -28.78
C GLU A 86 -7.24 2.04 -28.06
N TRP A 87 -6.29 2.98 -28.05
CA TRP A 87 -5.03 2.82 -27.32
C TRP A 87 -5.26 2.78 -25.80
N LEU A 88 -6.14 3.64 -25.28
CA LEU A 88 -6.50 3.66 -23.87
C LEU A 88 -7.20 2.37 -23.44
N GLU A 89 -8.11 1.85 -24.26
CA GLU A 89 -8.80 0.56 -24.03
C GLU A 89 -7.81 -0.60 -24.02
N THR A 90 -6.84 -0.59 -24.92
CA THR A 90 -5.74 -1.58 -24.93
C THR A 90 -4.90 -1.50 -23.66
N GLU A 91 -4.51 -0.30 -23.22
CA GLU A 91 -3.74 -0.10 -22.00
C GLU A 91 -4.55 -0.48 -20.75
N PHE A 92 -5.85 -0.21 -20.76
CA PHE A 92 -6.79 -0.67 -19.73
C PHE A 92 -6.73 -2.19 -19.61
N MET A 93 -6.86 -2.91 -20.73
CA MET A 93 -6.88 -4.38 -20.71
C MET A 93 -5.57 -5.00 -20.26
N LYS A 94 -4.43 -4.47 -20.73
CA LYS A 94 -3.12 -4.91 -20.25
C LYS A 94 -2.95 -4.68 -18.75
N ALA A 95 -3.34 -3.51 -18.27
CA ALA A 95 -3.22 -3.16 -16.86
C ALA A 95 -4.19 -3.98 -15.98
N ALA A 96 -5.40 -4.25 -16.45
CA ALA A 96 -6.40 -5.06 -15.76
C ALA A 96 -5.95 -6.53 -15.66
N ALA A 97 -5.50 -7.12 -16.77
CA ALA A 97 -5.01 -8.50 -16.81
C ALA A 97 -3.77 -8.71 -15.91
N SER A 98 -2.88 -7.73 -15.82
CA SER A 98 -1.69 -7.79 -14.95
C SER A 98 -1.97 -7.46 -13.47
N SER A 99 -3.16 -6.94 -13.15
CA SER A 99 -3.47 -6.48 -11.79
C SER A 99 -3.67 -7.60 -10.76
N GLY A 100 -3.99 -8.82 -11.20
CA GLY A 100 -4.34 -9.96 -10.34
C GLY A 100 -5.64 -9.78 -9.54
N LYS A 101 -6.47 -8.80 -9.92
CA LYS A 101 -7.78 -8.50 -9.29
C LYS A 101 -8.90 -8.73 -10.30
N PRO A 102 -10.06 -9.29 -9.93
CA PRO A 102 -10.38 -9.88 -8.62
C PRO A 102 -9.54 -11.14 -8.33
N ARG A 103 -9.31 -11.45 -7.05
CA ARG A 103 -8.48 -12.60 -6.65
C ARG A 103 -9.08 -13.91 -7.18
N GLY A 104 -8.21 -14.80 -7.65
CA GLY A 104 -8.59 -16.12 -8.15
C GLY A 104 -9.18 -16.09 -9.56
N LEU A 105 -9.31 -14.90 -10.16
CA LEU A 105 -9.83 -14.70 -11.50
C LEU A 105 -8.77 -14.05 -12.40
N ARG A 106 -8.79 -14.44 -13.67
CA ARG A 106 -8.02 -13.85 -14.75
C ARG A 106 -8.95 -13.06 -15.65
N TRP A 107 -8.55 -11.86 -16.04
CA TRP A 107 -9.21 -11.13 -17.11
C TRP A 107 -8.93 -11.83 -18.43
N VAL A 108 -9.99 -12.20 -19.14
CA VAL A 108 -9.89 -12.83 -20.45
C VAL A 108 -10.13 -11.79 -21.53
N ASP A 109 -11.25 -11.07 -21.41
CA ASP A 109 -11.67 -10.10 -22.41
C ASP A 109 -12.50 -8.98 -21.79
N CYS A 110 -12.64 -7.87 -22.51
CA CYS A 110 -13.48 -6.75 -22.15
C CYS A 110 -13.94 -6.01 -23.41
N GLU A 111 -15.25 -5.92 -23.58
CA GLU A 111 -15.87 -5.12 -24.62
C GLU A 111 -16.22 -3.74 -24.06
N PHE A 112 -15.91 -2.69 -24.82
CA PHE A 112 -16.23 -1.30 -24.47
C PHE A 112 -17.38 -0.82 -25.34
N ASP A 113 -18.40 -0.24 -24.71
CA ASP A 113 -19.52 0.41 -25.40
C ASP A 113 -19.09 1.75 -26.00
N ASP A 114 -19.73 2.20 -27.07
CA ASP A 114 -19.35 3.41 -27.80
C ASP A 114 -19.61 4.69 -27.01
N ASP A 115 -20.63 4.69 -26.15
CA ASP A 115 -21.05 5.85 -25.39
C ASP A 115 -20.08 6.20 -24.24
N VAL A 116 -19.68 7.48 -24.20
CA VAL A 116 -18.71 8.01 -23.22
C VAL A 116 -19.35 9.13 -22.40
N HIS A 117 -19.38 8.95 -21.08
CA HIS A 117 -19.89 9.94 -20.14
C HIS A 117 -18.74 10.65 -19.44
N PHE A 118 -18.64 11.97 -19.61
CA PHE A 118 -17.60 12.75 -18.95
C PHE A 118 -18.12 13.34 -17.63
N ALA A 119 -17.29 13.34 -16.60
CA ALA A 119 -17.61 14.00 -15.35
C ALA A 119 -16.35 14.52 -14.65
N PHE A 120 -16.51 15.60 -13.88
CA PHE A 120 -15.48 16.06 -12.97
C PHE A 120 -15.62 15.38 -11.62
N ASP A 121 -14.52 14.81 -11.17
CA ASP A 121 -14.35 14.48 -9.76
C ASP A 121 -13.85 15.73 -9.03
N GLU A 122 -14.76 16.35 -8.25
CA GLU A 122 -14.47 17.58 -7.50
C GLU A 122 -13.53 17.34 -6.31
N GLU A 123 -13.49 16.12 -5.77
CA GLU A 123 -12.69 15.79 -4.59
C GLU A 123 -11.19 15.74 -4.94
N ILE A 124 -10.87 15.11 -6.07
CA ILE A 124 -9.48 14.96 -6.54
C ILE A 124 -9.10 15.96 -7.63
N GLY A 125 -10.10 16.66 -8.19
CA GLY A 125 -9.90 17.68 -9.20
C GLY A 125 -9.55 17.16 -10.59
N LEU A 126 -10.06 15.99 -10.98
CA LEU A 126 -9.75 15.36 -12.27
C LEU A 126 -10.97 15.27 -13.17
N LEU A 127 -10.74 15.40 -14.49
CA LEU A 127 -11.74 15.04 -15.49
C LEU A 127 -11.68 13.53 -15.73
N ARG A 128 -12.83 12.88 -15.67
CA ARG A 128 -13.00 11.43 -15.90
C ARG A 128 -13.88 11.16 -17.10
N ALA A 129 -13.61 10.06 -17.79
CA ALA A 129 -14.46 9.48 -18.82
C ALA A 129 -14.94 8.10 -18.35
N PHE A 130 -16.25 7.90 -18.28
CA PHE A 130 -16.92 6.68 -17.85
C PHE A 130 -17.54 5.99 -19.07
N ILE A 131 -17.31 4.69 -19.20
CA ILE A 131 -17.76 3.88 -20.33
C ILE A 131 -18.37 2.59 -19.80
N SER A 132 -19.51 2.19 -20.37
CA SER A 132 -20.10 0.87 -20.11
C SER A 132 -19.20 -0.20 -20.69
N ILE A 133 -18.94 -1.26 -19.93
CA ILE A 133 -18.10 -2.36 -20.38
C ILE A 133 -18.75 -3.71 -20.05
N THR A 134 -18.41 -4.71 -20.85
CA THR A 134 -18.75 -6.11 -20.59
C THR A 134 -17.46 -6.89 -20.38
N VAL A 135 -17.23 -7.38 -19.17
CA VAL A 135 -15.99 -8.05 -18.79
C VAL A 135 -16.18 -9.56 -18.74
N GLN A 136 -15.19 -10.29 -19.28
CA GLN A 136 -15.09 -11.73 -19.15
C GLN A 136 -13.96 -12.13 -18.19
N PHE A 137 -14.29 -13.02 -17.25
CA PHE A 137 -13.33 -13.63 -16.34
C PHE A 137 -13.21 -15.13 -16.57
N GLU A 138 -12.09 -15.67 -16.15
CA GLU A 138 -11.88 -17.11 -16.02
C GLU A 138 -11.24 -17.41 -14.67
N ALA A 139 -11.55 -18.56 -14.09
CA ALA A 139 -10.90 -19.01 -12.87
C ALA A 139 -9.44 -19.36 -13.13
N ILE A 140 -8.57 -19.02 -12.20
CA ILE A 140 -7.20 -19.52 -12.23
C ILE A 140 -7.23 -21.00 -11.82
N GLN A 141 -6.65 -21.87 -12.65
CA GLN A 141 -6.59 -23.32 -12.40
C GLN A 141 -5.97 -23.63 -11.03
N GLY A 142 -6.59 -24.54 -10.28
CA GLY A 142 -6.18 -24.91 -8.93
C GLY A 142 -6.44 -23.82 -7.89
N GLY A 143 -7.20 -22.77 -8.25
CA GLY A 143 -7.58 -21.67 -7.37
C GLY A 143 -8.97 -21.83 -6.76
N ASP A 144 -9.26 -21.00 -5.75
CA ASP A 144 -10.50 -21.04 -4.97
C ASP A 144 -11.80 -20.79 -5.78
N MET A 145 -11.69 -20.45 -7.07
CA MET A 145 -12.78 -20.02 -7.95
C MET A 145 -13.08 -20.99 -9.09
N GLU A 146 -12.38 -22.13 -9.19
CA GLU A 146 -12.50 -23.08 -10.32
C GLU A 146 -13.90 -23.69 -10.45
N ASP A 147 -14.54 -24.01 -9.32
CA ASP A 147 -15.86 -24.66 -9.28
C ASP A 147 -17.04 -23.67 -9.25
N VAL A 148 -16.79 -22.36 -9.38
CA VAL A 148 -17.84 -21.34 -9.29
C VAL A 148 -18.45 -21.11 -10.67
N GLU A 149 -19.66 -21.64 -10.89
CA GLU A 149 -20.39 -21.53 -12.17
C GLU A 149 -20.50 -20.10 -12.71
N ALA A 150 -20.60 -19.11 -11.83
CA ALA A 150 -20.74 -17.70 -12.19
C ALA A 150 -19.46 -17.06 -12.77
N VAL A 151 -18.32 -17.74 -12.79
CA VAL A 151 -17.02 -17.15 -13.20
C VAL A 151 -16.92 -16.95 -14.71
N GLY A 152 -17.44 -17.88 -15.52
CA GLY A 152 -17.43 -17.78 -16.98
C GLY A 152 -18.52 -16.87 -17.57
N VAL A 153 -19.39 -16.32 -16.73
CA VAL A 153 -20.49 -15.44 -17.16
C VAL A 153 -19.96 -14.03 -17.39
N LEU A 154 -20.32 -13.44 -18.53
CA LEU A 154 -20.04 -12.04 -18.85
C LEU A 154 -20.69 -11.10 -17.83
N ARG A 155 -19.95 -10.07 -17.40
CA ARG A 155 -20.42 -9.11 -16.39
C ARG A 155 -20.41 -7.70 -16.93
N ALA A 156 -21.58 -7.05 -16.85
CA ALA A 156 -21.68 -5.62 -17.08
C ALA A 156 -21.01 -4.85 -15.93
N ALA A 157 -20.24 -3.82 -16.29
CA ALA A 157 -19.60 -2.91 -15.36
C ALA A 157 -19.42 -1.54 -16.00
N THR A 158 -18.90 -0.58 -15.23
CA THR A 158 -18.43 0.70 -15.72
C THR A 158 -16.91 0.77 -15.59
N GLY A 159 -16.22 0.96 -16.71
CA GLY A 159 -14.81 1.34 -16.74
C GLY A 159 -14.66 2.86 -16.71
N PHE A 160 -13.51 3.35 -16.25
CA PHE A 160 -13.23 4.78 -16.30
C PHE A 160 -11.77 5.11 -16.59
N PHE A 161 -11.56 6.29 -17.14
CA PHE A 161 -10.27 6.87 -17.49
C PHE A 161 -10.10 8.22 -16.80
N GLU A 162 -8.87 8.57 -16.46
CA GLU A 162 -8.55 9.82 -15.78
C GLU A 162 -7.69 10.72 -16.66
N TYR A 163 -8.08 12.00 -16.77
CA TYR A 163 -7.27 13.03 -17.40
C TYR A 163 -6.48 13.77 -16.33
N ASN A 164 -5.16 13.65 -16.39
CA ASN A 164 -4.26 14.27 -15.40
C ASN A 164 -3.87 15.72 -15.73
N GLY A 165 -4.52 16.33 -16.73
CA GLY A 165 -4.18 17.66 -17.22
C GLY A 165 -3.32 17.70 -18.48
N VAL A 166 -2.63 16.61 -18.79
CA VAL A 166 -1.75 16.49 -19.97
C VAL A 166 -2.19 15.33 -20.87
N ARG A 167 -2.56 14.19 -20.26
CA ARG A 167 -2.95 12.99 -20.99
C ARG A 167 -4.02 12.21 -20.23
N TRP A 168 -4.72 11.38 -20.99
CA TRP A 168 -5.59 10.35 -20.44
C TRP A 168 -4.78 9.14 -19.98
N ILE A 169 -5.23 8.53 -18.89
CA ILE A 169 -4.63 7.35 -18.27
C ILE A 169 -5.75 6.33 -18.04
N ALA A 170 -5.48 5.08 -18.41
CA ALA A 170 -6.35 3.95 -18.13
C ALA A 170 -6.28 3.57 -16.64
N CYS A 171 -7.44 3.43 -16.00
CA CYS A 171 -7.54 2.93 -14.63
C CYS A 171 -7.98 1.47 -14.66
N PRO A 172 -7.15 0.49 -14.24
CA PRO A 172 -7.48 -0.94 -14.31
C PRO A 172 -8.43 -1.36 -13.16
N ARG A 173 -9.52 -0.60 -13.00
CA ARG A 173 -10.56 -0.82 -12.00
C ARG A 173 -11.91 -0.58 -12.68
N VAL A 174 -12.89 -1.33 -12.23
CA VAL A 174 -14.26 -1.27 -12.74
C VAL A 174 -15.23 -1.17 -11.60
N ILE A 175 -16.35 -0.51 -11.87
CA ILE A 175 -17.46 -0.36 -10.96
C ILE A 175 -18.52 -1.36 -11.41
N PHE A 176 -18.69 -2.44 -10.65
CA PHE A 176 -19.73 -3.43 -10.95
C PHE A 176 -21.11 -2.91 -10.54
N ASN A 177 -22.14 -3.40 -11.25
CA ASN A 177 -23.56 -3.15 -10.95
C ASN A 177 -24.03 -1.70 -11.07
N LEU A 178 -23.21 -0.78 -11.60
CA LEU A 178 -23.59 0.59 -11.90
C LEU A 178 -23.29 0.90 -13.36
N SER A 179 -24.23 1.56 -14.04
CA SER A 179 -24.00 2.18 -15.35
C SER A 179 -23.16 3.46 -15.21
N PRO A 180 -22.59 4.02 -16.29
CA PRO A 180 -21.78 5.24 -16.24
C PRO A 180 -22.48 6.41 -15.54
N ASN A 181 -23.74 6.68 -15.88
CA ASN A 181 -24.52 7.74 -15.24
C ASN A 181 -24.79 7.45 -13.76
N GLN A 182 -25.10 6.21 -13.40
CA GLN A 182 -25.28 5.82 -12.01
C GLN A 182 -23.98 5.92 -11.21
N ALA A 183 -22.85 5.56 -11.80
CA ALA A 183 -21.53 5.70 -11.17
C ALA A 183 -21.20 7.18 -10.91
N ILE A 184 -21.41 8.05 -11.91
CA ILE A 184 -21.23 9.50 -11.77
C ILE A 184 -22.08 10.03 -10.61
N GLN A 185 -23.35 9.64 -10.52
CA GLN A 185 -24.24 10.08 -9.45
C GLN A 185 -23.85 9.50 -8.08
N HIS A 186 -23.53 8.21 -8.03
CA HIS A 186 -23.21 7.48 -6.80
C HIS A 186 -21.93 8.00 -6.14
N PHE A 187 -20.92 8.35 -6.94
CA PHE A 187 -19.65 8.91 -6.48
C PHE A 187 -19.64 10.45 -6.49
N HIS A 188 -20.81 11.08 -6.61
CA HIS A 188 -20.98 12.54 -6.55
C HIS A 188 -20.08 13.31 -7.55
N HIS A 189 -19.79 12.71 -8.71
CA HIS A 189 -19.09 13.41 -9.77
C HIS A 189 -20.03 14.38 -10.48
N ARG A 190 -19.50 15.55 -10.83
CA ARG A 190 -20.25 16.54 -11.62
C ARG A 190 -20.27 16.11 -13.07
N SER A 191 -21.41 15.63 -13.55
CA SER A 191 -21.62 15.28 -14.95
C SER A 191 -21.36 16.48 -15.86
N LEU A 192 -20.64 16.26 -16.95
CA LEU A 192 -20.58 17.19 -18.07
C LEU A 192 -21.61 16.73 -19.09
N SER A 193 -22.63 17.56 -19.35
CA SER A 193 -23.57 17.28 -20.43
C SER A 193 -22.83 17.18 -21.76
N ILE A 194 -23.28 16.25 -22.59
CA ILE A 194 -22.96 16.21 -23.99
C ILE A 194 -23.95 17.18 -24.64
N ASP A 195 -23.46 18.34 -25.07
CA ASP A 195 -24.23 19.25 -25.93
C ASP A 195 -24.30 18.69 -27.36
#